data_AF-A0A3D4DPN8-F1
#
_entry.id   AF-A0A3D4DPN8-F1
#
_cell.length_a   1.000
_cell.length_b   1.000
_cell.length_c   1.000
_cell.angle_alpha   90.00
_cell.angle_beta   90.00
_cell.angle_gamma   90.00
#
_symmetry.space_group_name_H-M   'P 1'
#
loop_
_entity.id
_entity.type
_entity.pdbx_description
1 polymer ?
#
loop_
_entity_poly.entity_id
_entity_poly.type
_entity_poly.pdbx_seq_one_letter_code
_entity_poly.pdbx_strand_id
1 'polypeptide(L)' 'AAEDLLEIRGDLTRLAWHIGNRHTPCQIEPARLLIQRDHVLHDMLVKLGAEVSEVVAPFMPEGGAYGHGRTHGHAH' A
#
# COMPACT_ATOMS: atom_id res chain seq x y z
N ALA A 1 12.13 2.06 -8.52
CA ALA A 1 11.59 1.88 -9.89
C ALA A 1 10.10 2.17 -9.86
N ALA A 2 9.41 2.25 -11.00
CA ALA A 2 7.95 2.24 -10.98
C ALA A 2 7.46 0.80 -10.71
N GLU A 3 6.43 0.65 -9.90
CA GLU A 3 5.85 -0.63 -9.48
C GLU A 3 4.34 -0.64 -9.77
N ASP A 4 3.76 -1.83 -9.88
CA ASP A 4 2.30 -2.02 -9.96
C ASP A 4 1.69 -1.88 -8.57
N LEU A 5 0.89 -0.82 -8.38
CA LEU A 5 0.31 -0.47 -7.09
C LEU A 5 -1.21 -0.38 -7.17
N LEU A 6 -1.85 -0.41 -6.01
CA LEU A 6 -3.21 0.04 -5.82
C LEU A 6 -3.19 1.45 -5.23
N GLU A 7 -3.91 2.37 -5.85
CA GLU A 7 -4.27 3.67 -5.29
C GLU A 7 -5.63 3.56 -4.60
N ILE A 8 -5.65 3.94 -3.32
CA ILE A 8 -6.82 3.89 -2.45
C ILE A 8 -7.25 5.32 -2.11
N ARG A 9 -8.54 5.62 -2.30
CA ARG A 9 -9.19 6.86 -1.85
C ARG A 9 -10.44 6.56 -1.01
N GLY A 10 -10.88 7.56 -0.23
CA GLY A 10 -12.04 7.47 0.66
C GLY A 10 -11.70 7.91 2.09
N ASP A 11 -12.26 7.22 3.09
CA ASP A 11 -11.92 7.43 4.50
C ASP A 11 -10.52 6.85 4.81
N LEU A 12 -9.49 7.62 4.48
CA LEU A 12 -8.09 7.17 4.54
C LEU A 12 -7.67 6.75 5.95
N THR A 13 -8.19 7.38 7.00
CA THR A 13 -7.85 7.03 8.39
C THR A 13 -8.31 5.61 8.71
N ARG A 14 -9.56 5.28 8.38
CA ARG A 14 -10.11 3.94 8.57
C ARG A 14 -9.42 2.91 7.68
N LEU A 15 -9.17 3.26 6.42
CA LEU A 15 -8.54 2.35 5.45
C LEU A 15 -7.08 2.07 5.82
N ALA A 16 -6.31 3.09 6.22
CA ALA A 16 -4.94 2.94 6.70
C ALA A 16 -4.86 2.02 7.92
N TRP A 17 -5.84 2.09 8.82
CA TRP A 17 -5.94 1.14 9.92
C TRP A 17 -6.13 -0.30 9.39
N HIS A 18 -7.12 -0.55 8.54
CA HIS A 18 -7.34 -1.91 8.01
C HIS A 18 -6.15 -2.47 7.21
N ILE A 19 -5.38 -1.62 6.53
CA ILE A 19 -4.15 -1.99 5.82
C ILE A 19 -3.03 -2.30 6.82
N GLY A 20 -2.77 -1.43 7.80
CA GLY A 20 -1.74 -1.63 8.82
C GLY A 20 -1.98 -2.89 9.67
N ASN A 21 -3.25 -3.22 9.93
CA ASN A 21 -3.72 -4.46 10.57
C ASN A 21 -3.19 -5.75 9.92
N ARG A 22 -2.85 -5.68 8.61
CA ARG A 22 -2.38 -6.82 7.82
C ARG A 22 -0.88 -6.82 7.64
N HIS A 23 -0.18 -5.92 8.33
CA HIS A 23 1.27 -5.73 8.17
C HIS A 23 1.67 -5.48 6.71
N THR A 24 0.79 -4.86 5.93
CA THR A 24 1.06 -4.55 4.52
C THR A 24 1.85 -3.24 4.43
N PRO A 25 2.96 -3.20 3.67
CA PRO A 25 3.65 -1.96 3.34
C PRO A 25 2.68 -0.97 2.68
N CYS A 26 2.64 0.25 3.21
CA CYS A 26 1.73 1.29 2.76
C CYS A 26 2.47 2.62 2.68
N GLN A 27 2.33 3.32 1.55
CA GLN A 27 2.74 4.70 1.41
C GLN A 27 1.52 5.58 1.67
N ILE A 28 1.66 6.52 2.60
CA ILE A 28 0.58 7.40 3.03
C ILE A 28 0.80 8.77 2.41
N GLU A 29 -0.15 9.22 1.60
CA GLU A 29 -0.17 10.56 1.05
C GLU A 29 -1.40 11.33 1.55
N PRO A 30 -1.42 12.68 1.49
CA PRO A 30 -2.53 13.47 2.02
C PRO A 30 -3.91 13.15 1.41
N ALA A 31 -3.95 12.66 0.17
CA ALA A 31 -5.18 12.43 -0.58
C ALA A 31 -5.38 10.97 -1.03
N ARG A 32 -4.43 10.08 -0.74
CA ARG A 32 -4.49 8.65 -1.15
C ARG A 32 -3.53 7.79 -0.35
N LEU A 33 -3.75 6.48 -0.40
CA LEU A 33 -2.77 5.48 0.03
C LEU A 33 -2.29 4.69 -1.18
N LEU A 34 -1.04 4.25 -1.16
CA LEU A 34 -0.50 3.30 -2.13
C LEU A 34 -0.06 2.03 -1.40
N ILE A 35 -0.40 0.88 -1.98
CA ILE A 35 0.09 -0.44 -1.56
C ILE A 35 0.49 -1.24 -2.80
N GLN A 36 1.29 -2.29 -2.63
CA GLN A 36 1.56 -3.23 -3.72
C GLN A 36 0.28 -3.89 -4.21
N ARG A 37 0.22 -4.16 -5.52
CA ARG A 37 -0.93 -4.81 -6.13
C ARG A 37 -1.20 -6.19 -5.53
N ASP A 38 -2.32 -6.29 -4.81
CA ASP A 38 -2.80 -7.51 -4.16
C ASP A 38 -4.32 -7.61 -4.31
N HIS A 39 -4.80 -8.69 -4.92
CA HIS A 39 -6.22 -8.90 -5.19
C HIS A 39 -7.06 -9.15 -3.92
N VAL A 40 -6.48 -9.73 -2.87
CA VAL A 40 -7.16 -9.97 -1.59
C VAL A 40 -7.38 -8.64 -0.87
N LEU A 41 -6.36 -7.77 -0.87
CA LEU A 41 -6.47 -6.42 -0.31
C LEU A 41 -7.42 -5.56 -1.13
N HIS A 42 -7.36 -5.63 -2.47
CA HIS A 42 -8.30 -4.96 -3.36
C HIS A 42 -9.76 -5.27 -2.97
N ASP A 43 -10.12 -6.56 -2.93
CA ASP A 43 -11.49 -6.97 -2.63
C ASP A 43 -11.96 -6.58 -1.23
N MET A 44 -11.04 -6.63 -0.26
CA MET A 44 -11.31 -6.16 1.09
C MET A 44 -11.58 -4.65 1.12
N LEU A 45 -10.74 -3.85 0.47
CA LEU A 45 -10.85 -2.39 0.46
C LEU A 45 -12.14 -1.95 -0.24
N VAL A 46 -12.50 -2.60 -1.34
CA VAL A 46 -13.79 -2.36 -2.02
C VAL A 46 -14.97 -2.66 -1.09
N LYS A 47 -14.93 -3.78 -0.34
CA LYS A 47 -15.98 -4.12 0.65
C LYS A 47 -16.07 -3.12 1.82
N LEU A 48 -14.97 -2.44 2.13
CA LEU A 48 -14.93 -1.37 3.14
C LEU A 48 -15.39 0.00 2.59
N GLY A 49 -15.74 0.07 1.31
CA GLY A 49 -16.20 1.29 0.64
C GLY A 49 -15.09 2.18 0.09
N ALA A 50 -13.89 1.64 -0.13
CA ALA A 50 -12.80 2.38 -0.75
C ALA A 50 -12.97 2.47 -2.26
N GLU A 51 -12.51 3.58 -2.83
CA GLU A 51 -12.23 3.69 -4.26
C GLU A 51 -10.81 3.14 -4.50
N VAL A 52 -10.70 2.07 -5.29
CA VAL A 52 -9.42 1.41 -5.57
C VAL A 52 -9.14 1.46 -7.07
N SER A 53 -7.94 1.86 -7.46
CA SER A 53 -7.50 1.89 -8.86
C SER A 53 -6.09 1.34 -9.01
N GLU A 54 -5.81 0.66 -10.13
CA GLU A 54 -4.45 0.19 -10.45
C GLU A 54 -3.63 1.35 -11.02
N VAL A 55 -2.44 1.57 -10.47
CA VAL A 55 -1.53 2.63 -10.91
C VAL A 55 -0.10 2.12 -11.00
N VAL A 56 0.68 2.68 -11.93
CA VAL A 56 2.12 2.41 -12.05
C VAL A 56 2.87 3.64 -11.56
N ALA A 57 3.52 3.54 -10.40
CA ALA A 57 4.18 4.68 -9.76
C ALA A 57 5.38 4.23 -8.90
N PRO A 58 6.31 5.14 -8.54
CA PRO A 58 7.32 4.85 -7.55
C PRO A 58 6.68 4.53 -6.19
N PHE A 59 7.16 3.47 -5.53
CA PHE A 59 6.68 3.07 -4.21
C PHE A 59 7.74 3.31 -3.13
N MET A 60 7.40 4.14 -2.16
CA MET A 60 8.18 4.50 -0.98
C MET A 60 7.30 4.27 0.25
N PRO A 61 7.01 3.01 0.61
CA PRO A 61 6.20 2.71 1.77
C PRO A 61 6.85 3.26 3.03
N GLU A 62 6.02 3.66 3.98
CA GLU A 62 6.49 3.98 5.32
C GLU A 62 7.24 2.77 5.88
N GLY A 63 8.45 3.00 6.39
CA GLY A 63 9.22 1.94 7.04
C GLY A 63 8.41 1.42 8.23
N GLY A 64 7.98 0.15 8.16
CA GLY A 64 7.25 -0.45 9.27
C GLY A 64 8.03 -0.35 10.58
N ALA A 65 7.32 -0.43 11.72
CA ALA A 65 7.91 -0.30 13.07
C ALA A 65 9.05 -1.29 13.37
N TYR A 66 9.20 -2.34 12.56
CA TYR A 66 10.26 -3.33 12.63
C TYR A 66 11.03 -3.30 11.31
N GLY A 67 11.90 -2.31 11.14
CA GLY A 67 12.68 -2.13 9.92
C GLY A 67 13.57 -3.34 9.62
N HIS A 68 13.16 -4.18 8.66
CA HIS A 68 14.04 -4.98 7.81
C HIS A 68 13.33 -5.28 6.50
N GLY A 69 13.62 -4.50 5.47
CA GLY A 69 13.02 -4.68 4.15
C GLY A 69 13.55 -3.76 3.06
N ARG A 70 14.76 -3.22 3.22
CA ARG A 70 15.57 -2.79 2.07
C ARG A 70 16.59 -3.90 1.83
N THR A 71 16.17 -5.02 1.27
CA THR A 71 17.11 -5.88 0.55
C THR A 71 17.49 -5.12 -0.70
N HIS A 72 18.53 -4.30 -0.58
CA HIS A 72 19.39 -4.00 -1.72
C HIS A 72 19.72 -5.36 -2.36
N GLY A 73 19.48 -5.47 -3.67
CA GLY A 73 19.69 -6.69 -4.42
C GLY A 73 21.05 -7.29 -4.10
N HIS A 74 21.06 -8.60 -3.84
CA HIS A 74 22.28 -9.38 -3.87
C HIS A 74 22.89 -9.27 -5.28
N ALA A 75 23.93 -8.46 -5.43
CA ALA A 75 24.93 -8.70 -6.45
C ALA A 75 25.90 -9.75 -5.90
N HIS A 76 26.18 -10.74 -6.75
CA HIS A 76 27.06 -11.88 -6.53
C HIS A 76 28.48 -11.48 -6.08
#